data_AF-A0A438JF63-F1
#
_entry.id   AF-A0A438JF63-F1
#
_cell.length_a   1.000
_cell.length_b   1.000
_cell.length_c   1.000
_cell.angle_alpha   90.00
_cell.angle_beta   90.00
_cell.angle_gamma   90.00
#
_symmetry.space_group_name_H-M   'P 1'
#
loop_
_entity.id
_entity.type
_entity.pdbx_description
1 polymer ?
#
loop_
_entity_poly.entity_id
_entity_poly.type
_entity_poly.pdbx_seq_one_letter_code
_entity_poly.pdbx_strand_id
1 'polypeptide(L)'
;MGEVGELSEIFQWREEAPKELSDWKEEEKQHLKELSAVLLYLVRFSDICGTDLGKTALRKVDPNAIKYPISKTNLYSEGSQSH
;
A
#
# COMPACT_ATOMS: atom_id res chain seq x y z
N MET A 1 -5.28 -14.57 -10.60
CA MET A 1 -5.81 -13.70 -9.53
C MET A 1 -5.73 -14.41 -8.16
N GLY A 2 -4.69 -15.22 -7.89
CA GLY A 2 -4.52 -15.92 -6.61
C GLY A 2 -3.80 -15.07 -5.57
N GLU A 3 -2.65 -14.49 -5.94
CA GLU A 3 -1.80 -13.68 -5.06
C GLU A 3 -2.52 -12.55 -4.28
N VAL A 4 -3.52 -11.90 -4.88
CA VAL A 4 -4.29 -10.84 -4.18
C VAL A 4 -5.19 -11.43 -3.09
N GLY A 5 -5.69 -12.65 -3.29
CA GLY A 5 -6.44 -13.40 -2.29
C GLY A 5 -5.54 -13.87 -1.17
N GLU A 6 -4.37 -14.43 -1.48
CA GLU A 6 -3.35 -14.83 -0.50
C GLU A 6 -2.87 -13.63 0.32
N LEU A 7 -2.64 -12.49 -0.32
CA LEU A 7 -2.35 -11.22 0.36
C LEU A 7 -3.50 -10.80 1.29
N SER A 8 -4.75 -10.94 0.85
CA SER A 8 -5.93 -10.53 1.62
C SER A 8 -6.15 -11.41 2.85
N GLU A 9 -5.89 -12.71 2.77
CA GLU A 9 -6.04 -13.65 3.90
C GLU A 9 -5.19 -13.27 5.11
N ILE A 10 -4.01 -12.68 4.88
CA ILE A 10 -3.08 -12.27 5.94
C ILE A 10 -3.57 -11.00 6.65
N PHE A 11 -4.13 -10.05 5.90
CA PHE A 11 -4.61 -8.78 6.45
C PHE A 11 -6.05 -8.86 6.96
N GLN A 12 -6.82 -9.89 6.57
CA GLN A 12 -8.22 -10.05 6.97
C GLN A 12 -8.42 -10.12 8.50
N TRP A 13 -7.41 -10.58 9.24
CA TRP A 13 -7.48 -10.74 10.69
C TRP A 13 -6.64 -9.73 11.49
N ARG A 14 -5.97 -8.78 10.81
CA ARG A 14 -5.27 -7.69 11.49
C ARG A 14 -6.16 -6.45 11.51
N GLU A 15 -6.79 -6.20 12.65
CA GLU A 15 -7.60 -4.98 12.87
C GLU A 15 -6.81 -3.70 12.56
N GLU A 16 -5.48 -3.71 12.81
CA GLU A 16 -4.54 -2.71 12.32
C GLU A 16 -3.25 -3.44 11.87
N ALA A 17 -2.90 -3.33 10.58
CA ALA A 17 -1.57 -3.75 10.14
C ALA A 17 -0.53 -2.88 10.88
N PRO A 18 0.43 -3.48 11.61
CA PRO A 18 1.47 -2.70 12.27
C PRO A 18 2.15 -1.80 11.24
N LYS A 19 2.23 -0.49 11.54
CA LYS A 19 2.86 0.49 10.64
C LYS A 19 4.32 0.15 10.32
N GLU A 20 4.97 -0.64 11.19
CA GLU A 20 6.36 -1.00 11.08
C GLU A 20 6.55 -2.51 10.97
N LEU A 21 7.46 -2.90 10.08
CA LEU A 21 7.85 -4.29 9.84
C LEU A 21 8.65 -4.91 11.00
N SER A 22 9.01 -4.11 12.01
CA SER A 22 9.77 -4.53 13.21
C SER A 22 9.01 -5.55 14.05
N ASP A 23 7.69 -5.45 14.10
CA ASP A 23 6.82 -6.29 14.94
C ASP A 23 6.37 -7.57 14.21
N TRP A 24 6.84 -7.77 12.98
CA TRP A 24 6.43 -8.90 12.15
C TRP A 24 7.30 -10.13 12.44
N LYS A 25 6.64 -11.28 12.61
CA LYS A 25 7.29 -12.57 12.69
C LYS A 25 7.91 -12.94 11.34
N GLU A 26 8.87 -13.86 11.36
CA GLU A 26 9.59 -14.27 10.14
C GLU A 26 8.65 -14.95 9.14
N GLU A 27 7.64 -15.69 9.61
CA GLU A 27 6.61 -16.25 8.74
C GLU A 27 5.79 -15.14 8.07
N GLU A 28 5.56 -14.01 8.74
CA GLU A 28 4.77 -12.90 8.21
C GLU A 28 5.58 -12.12 7.15
N LYS A 29 6.90 -11.98 7.36
CA LYS A 29 7.81 -11.37 6.38
C LYS A 29 7.96 -12.20 5.11
N GLN A 30 7.83 -13.53 5.18
CA GLN A 30 7.77 -14.38 3.98
C GLN A 30 6.64 -13.96 3.04
N HIS A 31 5.53 -13.43 3.55
CA HIS A 31 4.41 -13.01 2.72
C HIS A 31 4.63 -11.66 2.00
N LEU A 32 5.72 -10.94 2.28
CA LEU A 32 6.16 -9.82 1.42
C LEU A 32 6.49 -10.30 0.00
N LYS A 33 6.72 -11.61 -0.17
CA LYS A 33 6.85 -12.24 -1.48
C LYS A 33 5.56 -12.12 -2.30
N GLU A 34 4.39 -12.19 -1.68
CA GLU A 34 3.09 -12.04 -2.36
C GLU A 34 2.88 -10.62 -2.88
N LEU A 35 3.31 -9.61 -2.11
CA LEU A 35 3.35 -8.22 -2.60
C LEU A 35 4.23 -8.09 -3.85
N SER A 36 5.38 -8.77 -3.84
CA SER A 36 6.30 -8.77 -4.98
C SER A 36 5.68 -9.49 -6.19
N ALA A 37 4.96 -10.59 -5.98
CA ALA A 37 4.26 -11.32 -7.02
C ALA A 37 3.15 -10.47 -7.67
N VAL A 38 2.36 -9.75 -6.86
CA VAL A 38 1.35 -8.79 -7.35
C VAL A 38 1.99 -7.68 -8.17
N LEU A 39 3.10 -7.09 -7.69
CA LEU A 39 3.83 -6.06 -8.42
C LEU A 39 4.35 -6.57 -9.76
N LEU A 40 4.98 -7.74 -9.79
CA LEU A 40 5.49 -8.36 -11.01
C LEU A 40 4.37 -8.66 -12.01
N TYR A 41 3.22 -9.12 -11.52
CA TYR A 41 2.05 -9.31 -12.37
C TYR A 41 1.58 -7.99 -12.99
N LEU A 42 1.51 -6.90 -12.22
CA LEU A 42 1.13 -5.58 -12.73
C LEU A 42 2.12 -5.05 -13.78
N VAL A 43 3.42 -5.22 -13.55
CA VAL A 43 4.46 -4.85 -14.52
C VAL A 43 4.27 -5.63 -15.82
N ARG A 44 4.10 -6.95 -15.74
CA ARG A 44 3.88 -7.79 -16.92
C ARG A 44 2.57 -7.47 -17.63
N PHE A 45 1.51 -7.21 -16.87
CA PHE A 45 0.22 -6.81 -17.42
C PHE A 45 0.32 -5.48 -18.16
N SER A 46 1.05 -4.50 -17.61
CA SER A 46 1.27 -3.21 -18.26
C SER A 46 2.04 -3.33 -19.58
N ASP A 47 3.03 -4.22 -19.64
CA ASP A 47 3.78 -4.56 -20.85
C ASP A 47 2.86 -5.15 -21.93
N ILE A 48 2.02 -6.12 -21.56
CA ILE A 48 1.01 -6.71 -22.46
C ILE A 48 0.02 -5.65 -22.98
N CYS A 49 -0.38 -4.71 -22.12
CA CYS A 49 -1.28 -3.61 -22.48
C CYS A 49 -0.58 -2.45 -23.19
N GLY A 50 0.73 -2.51 -23.44
CA GLY A 50 1.51 -1.44 -24.07
C GLY A 50 1.49 -0.13 -23.28
N THR A 51 1.32 -0.20 -21.96
CA THR A 51 1.20 0.97 -21.09
C THR A 51 2.44 1.10 -20.19
N ASP A 52 3.01 2.30 -20.15
CA ASP A 52 4.03 2.64 -19.16
C ASP A 52 3.39 2.78 -17.77
N LEU A 53 3.55 1.74 -16.95
CA LEU A 53 3.02 1.69 -15.59
C LEU A 53 3.61 2.78 -14.70
N GLY A 54 4.91 3.06 -14.81
CA GLY A 54 5.59 4.06 -13.98
C GLY A 54 5.07 5.47 -14.25
N LYS A 55 4.96 5.85 -15.54
CA LYS A 55 4.41 7.14 -15.96
C LYS A 55 2.93 7.27 -15.61
N THR A 56 2.18 6.18 -15.68
CA THR A 56 0.75 6.16 -15.30
C THR A 56 0.56 6.28 -13.79
N ALA A 57 1.40 5.62 -13.00
CA ALA A 57 1.41 5.74 -11.55
C ALA A 57 1.75 7.18 -11.11
N LEU A 58 2.79 7.78 -11.70
CA LEU A 58 3.18 9.17 -11.40
C LEU A 58 2.06 10.17 -11.69
N ARG A 59 1.38 10.04 -12.84
CA ARG A 59 0.23 10.90 -13.18
C ARG A 59 -0.95 10.77 -12.21
N LYS A 60 -1.01 9.69 -11.42
CA LYS A 60 -2.07 9.46 -10.45
C LYS A 60 -1.79 10.12 -9.09
N VAL A 61 -0.56 10.59 -8.85
CA VAL A 61 -0.16 11.23 -7.58
C VAL A 61 -0.94 12.53 -7.36
N ASP A 62 -0.94 13.47 -8.31
CA ASP A 62 -1.62 14.76 -8.13
C ASP A 62 -3.15 14.61 -7.94
N PRO A 63 -3.86 13.80 -8.76
CA PRO A 63 -5.28 13.51 -8.52
C PRO A 63 -5.54 12.86 -7.15
N ASN A 64 -4.63 11.99 -6.68
CA ASN A 64 -4.75 11.39 -5.35
C ASN A 64 -4.57 12.43 -4.24
N ALA A 65 -3.64 13.38 -4.39
CA ALA A 65 -3.45 14.46 -3.42
C ALA A 65 -4.69 15.35 -3.28
N ILE A 66 -5.39 15.62 -4.39
CA ILE A 66 -6.66 16.35 -4.38
C ILE A 66 -7.77 15.52 -3.70
N LYS A 67 -7.82 14.22 -3.98
CA LYS A 67 -8.83 13.30 -3.40
C LYS A 67 -8.62 13.09 -1.90
N TYR A 68 -7.37 13.03 -1.45
CA TYR A 68 -6.95 12.77 -0.07
C TYR A 68 -6.10 13.93 0.47
N PRO A 69 -6.69 15.11 0.71
CA PRO A 69 -5.96 16.26 1.22
C PRO A 69 -5.54 16.04 2.68
N ILE A 70 -4.34 16.48 3.04
CA ILE A 70 -3.74 16.33 4.38
C ILE A 70 -4.65 16.92 5.46
N SER A 71 -5.38 18.00 5.16
CA SER A 71 -6.32 18.67 6.06
C SER A 71 -7.51 17.81 6.50
N LYS A 72 -7.82 16.71 5.81
CA LYS A 72 -8.88 15.76 6.21
C LYS A 72 -8.39 14.69 7.18
N THR A 73 -7.11 14.70 7.54
CA THR A 73 -6.49 13.72 8.44
C THR A 73 -6.38 14.35 9.84
N ASN A 74 -7.12 13.82 10.82
CA ASN A 74 -7.09 14.25 12.23
C ASN A 74 -5.77 13.94 12.97
N LEU A 75 -4.62 13.94 12.29
CA LEU A 75 -3.31 13.59 12.87
C LEU A 75 -2.55 14.79 13.45
N TYR A 76 -3.21 15.94 13.62
CA TYR A 76 -2.58 17.16 14.18
C TYR A 76 -3.35 17.76 15.39
N SER A 77 -4.29 17.04 16.01
CA SER A 77 -5.04 17.58 17.17
C SER A 77 -4.46 17.23 18.55
N GLU A 78 -3.30 16.60 18.66
CA GLU A 78 -2.61 16.39 19.94
C GLU A 78 -1.16 16.88 19.85
N GLY A 79 -0.92 18.15 20.20
CA GLY A 79 0.44 18.67 20.26
C GLY A 79 0.60 20.18 20.42
N SER A 80 -0.45 20.94 20.76
CA SER A 80 -0.32 22.39 20.95
C SER A 80 -1.24 22.95 22.02
N GLN A 81 -1.16 22.43 23.25
CA GLN A 81 -1.45 23.21 24.46
C GLN A 81 -0.56 22.75 25.62
N SER A 82 0.65 23.30 25.67
CA SER A 82 1.42 23.47 26.90
C SER A 82 2.25 24.75 26.76
N HIS A 83 1.60 25.86 27.09
CA HIS A 83 2.25 27.09 27.55
C HIS A 83 1.52 27.56 28.79
#